data_AF-A0A2G8BAI9-F1
#
_entry.id   AF-A0A2G8BAI9-F1
#
_cell.length_a   1.000
_cell.length_b   1.000
_cell.length_c   1.000
_cell.angle_alpha   90.00
_cell.angle_beta   90.00
_cell.angle_gamma   90.00
#
_symmetry.space_group_name_H-M   'P 1'
#
loop_
_entity.id
_entity.type
_entity.pdbx_description
1 polymer ?
#
loop_
_entity_poly.entity_id
_entity_poly.type
_entity_poly.pdbx_seq_one_letter_code
_entity_poly.pdbx_strand_id
1 'polypeptide(L)'
;MTTTAIDRGLGAELTADLAATAFTMARRFAAGATMWSIAPGWEPHALHIAVEFIHPVIVGKRALPAVAITGPDVIDMVRVSVRPGDIVIAVSGADDPQVRSVMRRGPAWGVTTVWIGSGKRPLPGIADHVLWLDDPDPRVPATGGFVLFYHLLWELTHVCFEHPGLLKQQCADDVCVTCSDEGRLGEVVVPSADGLAQVRTAKGIETVATALVDPVAVGDLVLVHAGTAISKVDEDV
;
A
#
# COMPACT_ATOMS: atom_id res chain seq x y z
N MET A 1 1.31 6.86 35.42
CA MET A 1 0.70 6.88 34.08
C MET A 1 1.81 7.24 33.10
N THR A 2 2.11 6.36 32.15
CA THR A 2 3.06 6.68 31.08
C THR A 2 2.27 7.43 30.01
N THR A 3 2.62 8.69 29.74
CA THR A 3 2.02 9.50 28.67
C THR A 3 2.44 8.94 27.32
N THR A 4 1.49 8.68 26.43
CA THR A 4 1.72 8.19 25.06
C THR A 4 1.84 9.36 24.09
N ALA A 5 2.35 9.14 22.87
CA ALA A 5 2.35 10.16 21.82
C ALA A 5 0.94 10.73 21.52
N ILE A 6 -0.12 9.91 21.67
CA ILE A 6 -1.51 10.33 21.44
C ILE A 6 -1.95 11.39 22.44
N ASP A 7 -1.52 11.26 23.71
CA ASP A 7 -1.88 12.19 24.79
C ASP A 7 -1.34 13.61 24.55
N ARG A 8 -0.33 13.73 23.67
CA ARG A 8 0.27 15.01 23.27
C ARG A 8 -0.39 15.64 22.04
N GLY A 9 -1.34 14.94 21.41
CA GLY A 9 -1.96 15.33 20.15
C GLY A 9 -1.11 14.98 18.92
N LEU A 10 -1.73 15.00 17.75
CA LEU A 10 -1.06 14.73 16.48
C LEU A 10 -0.34 15.98 15.98
N GLY A 11 0.93 15.83 15.58
CA GLY A 11 1.71 16.91 14.96
C GLY A 11 1.16 17.32 13.59
N ALA A 12 1.57 18.51 13.12
CA ALA A 12 1.10 19.08 11.85
C ALA A 12 1.44 18.19 10.64
N GLU A 13 2.66 17.64 10.58
CA GLU A 13 3.09 16.75 9.49
C GLU A 13 2.24 15.47 9.43
N LEU A 14 2.08 14.80 10.56
CA LEU A 14 1.27 13.58 10.64
C LEU A 14 -0.21 13.85 10.30
N THR A 15 -0.73 15.01 10.67
CA THR A 15 -2.08 15.43 10.28
C THR A 15 -2.20 15.64 8.77
N ALA A 16 -1.18 16.22 8.13
CA ALA A 16 -1.13 16.36 6.68
C ALA A 16 -1.01 15.00 5.97
N ASP A 17 -0.18 14.10 6.48
CA ASP A 17 -0.04 12.73 5.98
C ASP A 17 -1.38 11.97 6.08
N LEU A 18 -2.09 12.10 7.20
CA LEU A 18 -3.43 11.51 7.39
C LEU A 18 -4.43 12.05 6.36
N ALA A 19 -4.49 13.37 6.18
CA ALA A 19 -5.40 13.99 5.23
C ALA A 19 -5.12 13.56 3.78
N ALA A 20 -3.84 13.53 3.39
CA ALA A 20 -3.42 13.07 2.06
C ALA A 20 -3.76 11.58 1.84
N THR A 21 -3.52 10.74 2.86
CA THR A 21 -3.83 9.31 2.81
C THR A 21 -5.33 9.07 2.66
N ALA A 22 -6.15 9.74 3.49
CA ALA A 22 -7.61 9.63 3.43
C ALA A 22 -8.16 10.09 2.07
N PHE A 23 -7.60 11.16 1.51
CA PHE A 23 -8.00 11.63 0.19
C PHE A 23 -7.65 10.62 -0.92
N THR A 24 -6.47 10.02 -0.89
CA THR A 24 -6.11 8.94 -1.82
C THR A 24 -7.04 7.73 -1.67
N MET A 25 -7.31 7.29 -0.43
CA MET A 25 -8.24 6.20 -0.15
C MET A 25 -9.63 6.49 -0.70
N ALA A 26 -10.16 7.69 -0.47
CA ALA A 26 -11.46 8.10 -1.00
C ALA A 26 -11.51 8.04 -2.53
N ARG A 27 -10.46 8.50 -3.23
CA ARG A 27 -10.38 8.39 -4.70
C ARG A 27 -10.33 6.94 -5.18
N ARG A 28 -9.58 6.07 -4.50
CA ARG A 28 -9.51 4.64 -4.82
C ARG A 28 -10.85 3.95 -4.62
N PHE A 29 -11.50 4.16 -3.48
CA PHE A 29 -12.84 3.62 -3.22
C PHE A 29 -13.92 4.18 -4.15
N ALA A 30 -13.84 5.46 -4.54
CA ALA A 30 -14.71 6.05 -5.55
C ALA A 30 -14.54 5.37 -6.93
N ALA A 31 -13.32 4.93 -7.24
CA ALA A 31 -12.99 4.14 -8.43
C ALA A 31 -13.29 2.62 -8.28
N GLY A 32 -13.87 2.19 -7.15
CA GLY A 32 -14.29 0.79 -6.93
C GLY A 32 -13.24 -0.12 -6.30
N ALA A 33 -12.19 0.42 -5.69
CA ALA A 33 -11.15 -0.35 -5.00
C ALA A 33 -11.69 -1.22 -3.85
N THR A 34 -11.03 -2.35 -3.61
CA THR A 34 -11.09 -3.09 -2.35
C THR A 34 -9.85 -2.76 -1.52
N MET A 35 -10.03 -2.63 -0.20
CA MET A 35 -8.92 -2.46 0.74
C MET A 35 -8.57 -3.80 1.41
N TRP A 36 -7.30 -4.14 1.44
CA TRP A 36 -6.77 -5.35 2.05
C TRP A 36 -5.91 -4.98 3.27
N SER A 37 -6.34 -5.36 4.48
CA SER A 37 -5.63 -5.05 5.71
C SER A 37 -4.76 -6.22 6.17
N ILE A 38 -3.51 -5.93 6.54
CA ILE A 38 -2.56 -6.90 7.08
C ILE A 38 -1.93 -6.39 8.38
N ALA A 39 -1.70 -7.30 9.32
CA ALA A 39 -0.97 -6.98 10.55
C ALA A 39 -0.32 -8.26 11.11
N PRO A 40 0.75 -8.79 10.47
CA PRO A 40 1.29 -10.12 10.82
C PRO A 40 1.65 -10.29 12.30
N GLY A 41 2.17 -9.24 12.94
CA GLY A 41 2.49 -9.24 14.39
C GLY A 41 1.30 -8.91 15.30
N TRP A 42 0.22 -8.34 14.77
CA TRP A 42 -0.91 -7.80 15.53
C TRP A 42 -2.24 -7.98 14.80
N GLU A 43 -2.58 -9.22 14.44
CA GLU A 43 -3.75 -9.58 13.63
C GLU A 43 -5.07 -8.89 14.02
N PRO A 44 -5.39 -8.64 15.32
CA PRO A 44 -6.59 -7.89 15.69
C PRO A 44 -6.73 -6.51 15.01
N HIS A 45 -5.63 -5.83 14.68
CA HIS A 45 -5.68 -4.56 13.95
C HIS A 45 -6.16 -4.74 12.51
N ALA A 46 -5.69 -5.78 11.81
CA ALA A 46 -6.15 -6.06 10.45
C ALA A 46 -7.66 -6.33 10.42
N LEU A 47 -8.14 -7.15 11.36
CA LEU A 47 -9.55 -7.47 11.53
C LEU A 47 -10.39 -6.23 11.87
N HIS A 48 -9.93 -5.40 12.80
CA HIS A 48 -10.62 -4.16 13.18
C HIS A 48 -10.74 -3.21 11.98
N ILE A 49 -9.64 -2.97 11.26
CA ILE A 49 -9.65 -2.12 10.06
C ILE A 49 -10.69 -2.63 9.05
N ALA A 50 -10.74 -3.94 8.78
CA ALA A 50 -11.72 -4.47 7.83
C ALA A 50 -13.17 -4.26 8.31
N VAL A 51 -13.45 -4.56 9.58
CA VAL A 51 -14.80 -4.39 10.16
C VAL A 51 -15.25 -2.94 10.14
N GLU A 52 -14.39 -2.00 10.51
CA GLU A 52 -14.71 -0.56 10.57
C GLU A 52 -15.17 -0.03 9.20
N PHE A 53 -14.51 -0.48 8.13
CA PHE A 53 -14.85 -0.04 6.76
C PHE A 53 -16.08 -0.75 6.19
N ILE A 54 -16.31 -2.03 6.51
CA ILE A 54 -17.49 -2.78 6.03
C ILE A 54 -18.76 -2.41 6.80
N HIS A 55 -18.65 -2.19 8.12
CA HIS A 55 -19.78 -1.95 9.02
C HIS A 55 -19.67 -0.57 9.68
N PRO A 56 -19.92 0.51 8.92
CA PRO A 56 -19.74 1.86 9.43
C PRO A 56 -20.63 2.12 10.65
N VAL A 57 -20.02 2.59 11.75
CA VAL A 57 -20.71 2.85 13.02
C VAL A 57 -21.69 4.03 12.93
N ILE A 58 -21.43 4.97 12.01
CA ILE A 58 -22.28 6.15 11.82
C ILE A 58 -23.43 5.81 10.86
N VAL A 59 -24.66 5.99 11.35
CA VAL A 59 -25.89 5.78 10.57
C VAL A 59 -25.86 6.56 9.26
N GLY A 60 -26.13 5.86 8.15
CA GLY A 60 -26.21 6.46 6.82
C GLY A 60 -24.88 6.57 6.06
N LYS A 61 -23.74 6.23 6.69
CA LYS A 61 -22.46 6.14 5.96
C LYS A 61 -22.40 4.87 5.10
N ARG A 62 -21.71 4.98 3.96
CA ARG A 62 -21.57 3.92 2.96
C ARG A 62 -20.60 2.85 3.48
N ALA A 63 -20.97 1.57 3.37
CA ALA A 63 -20.03 0.47 3.54
C ALA A 63 -18.98 0.46 2.42
N LEU A 64 -17.70 0.31 2.79
CA LEU A 64 -16.57 0.28 1.88
C LEU A 64 -15.98 -1.15 1.83
N PRO A 65 -15.65 -1.70 0.64
CA PRO A 65 -15.11 -3.05 0.54
C PRO A 65 -13.74 -3.15 1.21
N ALA A 66 -13.66 -3.92 2.30
CA ALA A 66 -12.42 -4.17 3.01
C ALA A 66 -12.33 -5.64 3.44
N VAL A 67 -11.12 -6.21 3.44
CA VAL A 67 -10.88 -7.61 3.85
C VAL A 67 -9.57 -7.69 4.64
N ALA A 68 -9.60 -8.39 5.77
CA ALA A 68 -8.40 -8.69 6.54
C ALA A 68 -7.76 -9.98 6.03
N ILE A 69 -6.45 -9.94 5.76
CA ILE A 69 -5.63 -11.12 5.52
C ILE A 69 -4.88 -11.42 6.83
N THR A 70 -5.11 -12.62 7.36
CA THR A 70 -4.57 -13.11 8.63
C THR A 70 -3.96 -14.50 8.41
N GLY A 71 -3.14 -14.96 9.35
CA GLY A 71 -2.44 -16.23 9.24
C GLY A 71 -1.10 -16.15 8.49
N PRO A 72 -0.52 -17.31 8.15
CA PRO A 72 0.78 -17.38 7.50
C PRO A 72 0.74 -16.91 6.04
N ASP A 73 1.93 -16.77 5.44
CA ASP A 73 2.11 -16.53 4.00
C ASP A 73 1.45 -15.24 3.49
N VAL A 74 1.47 -14.18 4.30
CA VAL A 74 0.78 -12.91 4.01
C VAL A 74 1.18 -12.32 2.64
N ILE A 75 2.43 -12.50 2.22
CA ILE A 75 2.95 -11.99 0.96
C ILE A 75 2.19 -12.63 -0.21
N ASP A 76 2.10 -13.97 -0.21
CA ASP A 76 1.43 -14.72 -1.26
C ASP A 76 -0.07 -14.47 -1.23
N MET A 77 -0.66 -14.42 -0.04
CA MET A 77 -2.09 -14.14 0.12
C MET A 77 -2.45 -12.74 -0.40
N VAL A 78 -1.65 -11.71 -0.11
CA VAL A 78 -1.84 -10.38 -0.70
C VAL A 78 -1.67 -10.45 -2.21
N ARG A 79 -0.57 -11.05 -2.69
CA ARG A 79 -0.24 -11.15 -4.12
C ARG A 79 -1.37 -11.74 -4.97
N VAL A 80 -2.03 -12.80 -4.50
CA VAL A 80 -3.13 -13.45 -5.24
C VAL A 80 -4.48 -12.74 -5.10
N SER A 81 -4.66 -11.99 -4.02
CA SER A 81 -5.95 -11.36 -3.69
C SER A 81 -6.14 -10.01 -4.37
N VAL A 82 -5.09 -9.19 -4.41
CA VAL A 82 -5.18 -7.80 -4.86
C VAL A 82 -5.32 -7.67 -6.37
N ARG A 83 -6.08 -6.65 -6.79
CA ARG A 83 -6.20 -6.20 -8.18
C ARG A 83 -5.57 -4.81 -8.36
N PRO A 84 -5.12 -4.46 -9.57
CA PRO A 84 -4.70 -3.09 -9.85
C PRO A 84 -5.79 -2.08 -9.48
N GLY A 85 -5.42 -1.05 -8.74
CA GLY A 85 -6.33 -0.04 -8.18
C GLY A 85 -6.79 -0.31 -6.75
N ASP A 86 -6.54 -1.50 -6.19
CA ASP A 86 -6.84 -1.80 -4.78
C ASP A 86 -5.91 -1.04 -3.82
N ILE A 87 -6.26 -1.07 -2.53
CA ILE A 87 -5.47 -0.53 -1.43
C ILE A 87 -4.94 -1.69 -0.58
N VAL A 88 -3.67 -1.64 -0.18
CA VAL A 88 -3.13 -2.49 0.87
C VAL A 88 -2.74 -1.61 2.06
N ILE A 89 -3.34 -1.88 3.22
CA ILE A 89 -3.01 -1.20 4.47
C ILE A 89 -2.34 -2.17 5.44
N ALA A 90 -1.16 -1.84 5.93
CA ALA A 90 -0.44 -2.66 6.90
C ALA A 90 -0.27 -1.97 8.24
N VAL A 91 -0.32 -2.76 9.32
CA VAL A 91 0.06 -2.34 10.67
C VAL A 91 1.21 -3.23 11.15
N SER A 92 2.42 -2.66 11.27
CA SER A 92 3.60 -3.39 11.74
C SER A 92 4.72 -2.44 12.18
N GLY A 93 5.78 -2.98 12.79
CA GLY A 93 7.07 -2.29 12.88
C GLY A 93 7.74 -2.18 11.50
N ALA A 94 8.64 -1.20 11.33
CA ALA A 94 9.31 -0.92 10.05
C ALA A 94 10.27 -2.02 9.58
N ASP A 95 10.67 -2.90 10.49
CA ASP A 95 11.58 -4.03 10.28
C ASP A 95 10.83 -5.34 9.95
N ASP A 96 9.50 -5.34 9.94
CA ASP A 96 8.71 -6.52 9.57
C ASP A 96 9.00 -6.92 8.12
N PRO A 97 9.64 -8.09 7.88
CA PRO A 97 10.10 -8.47 6.54
C PRO A 97 8.95 -8.77 5.59
N GLN A 98 7.80 -9.21 6.11
CA GLN A 98 6.64 -9.54 5.29
C GLN A 98 5.97 -8.27 4.80
N VAL A 99 5.77 -7.29 5.68
CA VAL A 99 5.21 -6.00 5.30
C VAL A 99 6.15 -5.26 4.35
N ARG A 100 7.48 -5.24 4.61
CA ARG A 100 8.45 -4.66 3.67
C ARG A 100 8.35 -5.27 2.27
N SER A 101 8.24 -6.59 2.18
CA SER A 101 8.08 -7.29 0.89
C SER A 101 6.79 -6.89 0.17
N VAL A 102 5.66 -6.82 0.89
CA VAL A 102 4.37 -6.37 0.34
C VAL A 102 4.45 -4.93 -0.16
N MET A 103 4.99 -4.00 0.63
CA MET A 103 5.08 -2.58 0.25
C MET A 103 5.94 -2.39 -1.01
N ARG A 104 7.08 -3.08 -1.06
CA ARG A 104 7.99 -3.05 -2.22
C ARG A 104 7.38 -3.66 -3.49
N ARG A 105 6.57 -4.72 -3.37
CA ARG A 105 5.91 -5.37 -4.52
C ARG A 105 4.62 -4.65 -4.94
N GLY A 106 4.02 -3.87 -4.05
CA GLY A 106 2.76 -3.15 -4.26
C GLY A 106 2.66 -2.39 -5.60
N PRO A 107 3.67 -1.60 -6.00
CA PRO A 107 3.67 -0.92 -7.28
C PRO A 107 3.59 -1.86 -8.49
N ALA A 108 4.27 -3.02 -8.45
CA ALA A 108 4.18 -4.03 -9.50
C ALA A 108 2.81 -4.70 -9.55
N TRP A 109 2.09 -4.75 -8.42
CA TRP A 109 0.72 -5.24 -8.36
C TRP A 109 -0.33 -4.18 -8.71
N GLY A 110 0.09 -2.92 -8.82
CA GLY A 110 -0.77 -1.77 -9.11
C GLY A 110 -1.64 -1.34 -7.93
N VAL A 111 -1.26 -1.68 -6.70
CA VAL A 111 -1.99 -1.28 -5.49
C VAL A 111 -1.43 0.00 -4.90
N THR A 112 -2.28 0.78 -4.22
CA THR A 112 -1.84 1.84 -3.32
C THR A 112 -1.53 1.27 -1.95
N THR A 113 -0.39 1.64 -1.38
CA THR A 113 0.16 1.10 -0.15
C THR A 113 0.11 2.11 0.99
N VAL A 114 -0.45 1.70 2.13
CA VAL A 114 -0.53 2.48 3.36
C VAL A 114 0.12 1.69 4.47
N TRP A 115 1.07 2.29 5.19
CA TRP A 115 1.77 1.64 6.30
C TRP A 115 1.62 2.44 7.59
N ILE A 116 0.98 1.83 8.59
CA ILE A 116 0.83 2.34 9.94
C ILE A 116 1.84 1.64 10.87
N GLY A 117 2.53 2.41 11.71
CA GLY A 117 3.40 1.85 12.74
C GLY A 117 3.95 2.90 13.70
N SER A 118 4.95 2.50 14.49
CA SER A 118 5.58 3.35 15.49
C SER A 118 7.07 3.05 15.68
N GLY A 119 7.78 3.96 16.34
CA GLY A 119 9.22 3.84 16.60
C GLY A 119 10.06 4.25 15.39
N LYS A 120 11.09 3.48 15.02
CA LYS A 120 11.94 3.80 13.87
C LYS A 120 11.12 3.80 12.58
N ARG A 121 11.02 4.95 11.91
CA ARG A 121 10.27 5.09 10.65
C ARG A 121 10.94 4.27 9.53
N PRO A 122 10.17 3.65 8.61
CA PRO A 122 10.73 3.02 7.43
C PRO A 122 11.39 4.04 6.50
N LEU A 123 12.17 3.55 5.53
CA LEU A 123 12.82 4.39 4.53
C LEU A 123 11.76 5.15 3.69
N PRO A 124 12.02 6.42 3.34
CA PRO A 124 11.13 7.18 2.46
C PRO A 124 10.87 6.45 1.13
N GLY A 125 9.63 6.47 0.66
CA GLY A 125 9.25 5.89 -0.64
C GLY A 125 9.02 4.38 -0.64
N ILE A 126 9.17 3.68 0.48
CA ILE A 126 8.87 2.24 0.53
C ILE A 126 7.38 1.92 0.40
N ALA A 127 6.51 2.87 0.78
CA ALA A 127 5.06 2.83 0.63
C ALA A 127 4.55 4.21 0.18
N ASP A 128 3.39 4.26 -0.48
CA ASP A 128 2.78 5.51 -0.96
C ASP A 128 2.43 6.44 0.22
N HIS A 129 1.98 5.85 1.33
CA HIS A 129 1.60 6.56 2.54
C HIS A 129 2.18 5.88 3.78
N VAL A 130 2.89 6.64 4.62
CA VAL A 130 3.46 6.15 5.89
C VAL A 130 2.93 7.00 7.04
N LEU A 131 2.08 6.41 7.88
CA LEU A 131 1.49 7.04 9.06
C LEU A 131 2.19 6.52 10.31
N TRP A 132 3.04 7.34 10.92
CA TRP A 132 3.98 6.86 11.92
C TRP A 132 3.89 7.63 13.24
N LEU A 133 3.79 6.90 14.35
CA LEU A 133 3.92 7.46 15.69
C LEU A 133 5.38 7.52 16.11
N ASP A 134 5.83 8.70 16.51
CA ASP A 134 7.13 8.89 17.16
C ASP A 134 7.04 8.49 18.65
N ASP A 135 6.78 7.21 18.89
CA ASP A 135 6.69 6.61 20.22
C ASP A 135 7.42 5.26 20.21
N PRO A 136 8.57 5.13 20.91
CA PRO A 136 9.34 3.90 20.95
C PRO A 136 8.78 2.87 21.95
N ASP A 137 7.68 3.17 22.67
CA ASP A 137 7.11 2.24 23.63
C ASP A 137 6.60 0.97 22.92
N PRO A 138 7.10 -0.23 23.27
CA PRO A 138 6.67 -1.48 22.63
C PRO A 138 5.19 -1.81 22.85
N ARG A 139 4.52 -1.09 23.76
CA ARG A 139 3.08 -1.24 24.04
C ARG A 139 2.21 -0.39 23.14
N VAL A 140 2.75 0.51 22.31
CA VAL A 140 1.99 1.35 21.37
C VAL A 140 0.93 0.58 20.56
N PRO A 141 1.19 -0.65 20.08
CA PRO A 141 0.17 -1.44 19.38
C PRO A 141 -1.08 -1.71 20.22
N ALA A 142 -0.99 -1.69 21.56
CA ALA A 142 -2.07 -1.96 22.50
C ALA A 142 -2.59 -0.71 23.24
N THR A 143 -1.97 0.48 23.06
CA THR A 143 -2.40 1.71 23.76
C THR A 143 -3.45 2.53 23.00
N GLY A 144 -3.82 2.10 21.79
CA GLY A 144 -4.87 2.75 20.98
C GLY A 144 -4.36 3.69 19.88
N GLY A 145 -3.05 3.87 19.73
CA GLY A 145 -2.47 4.79 18.73
C GLY A 145 -2.81 4.44 17.30
N PHE A 146 -2.68 3.17 16.95
CA PHE A 146 -3.05 2.70 15.63
C PHE A 146 -4.57 2.76 15.42
N VAL A 147 -5.34 2.52 16.49
CA VAL A 147 -6.81 2.64 16.47
C VAL A 147 -7.25 4.02 16.05
N LEU A 148 -6.65 5.05 16.65
CA LEU A 148 -6.91 6.44 16.28
C LEU A 148 -6.63 6.69 14.79
N PHE A 149 -5.52 6.19 14.24
CA PHE A 149 -5.19 6.42 12.84
C PHE A 149 -6.22 5.83 11.89
N TYR A 150 -6.58 4.56 12.03
CA TYR A 150 -7.53 3.97 11.08
C TYR A 150 -8.97 4.45 11.29
N HIS A 151 -9.35 4.87 12.50
CA HIS A 151 -10.63 5.58 12.73
C HIS A 151 -10.66 6.95 12.06
N LEU A 152 -9.58 7.74 12.18
CA LEU A 152 -9.47 9.02 11.48
C LEU A 152 -9.43 8.84 9.96
N LEU A 153 -8.70 7.83 9.46
CA LEU A 153 -8.71 7.51 8.02
C LEU A 153 -10.11 7.17 7.55
N TRP A 154 -10.85 6.35 8.30
CA TRP A 154 -12.24 6.04 7.98
C TRP A 154 -13.11 7.30 7.93
N GLU A 155 -13.03 8.17 8.94
CA GLU A 155 -13.85 9.37 9.03
C GLU A 155 -13.52 10.36 7.90
N LEU A 156 -12.23 10.67 7.73
CA LEU A 156 -11.76 11.61 6.70
C LEU A 156 -12.02 11.10 5.28
N THR A 157 -11.92 9.78 5.06
CA THR A 157 -12.30 9.17 3.78
C THR A 157 -13.78 9.44 3.48
N HIS A 158 -14.65 9.33 4.49
CA HIS A 158 -16.07 9.64 4.34
C HIS A 158 -16.36 11.13 4.16
N VAL A 159 -15.62 12.01 4.84
CA VAL A 159 -15.70 13.46 4.59
C VAL A 159 -15.41 13.77 3.12
N CYS A 160 -14.43 13.11 2.50
CA CYS A 160 -14.16 13.30 1.07
C CYS A 160 -15.35 12.91 0.17
N PHE A 161 -16.15 11.90 0.54
CA PHE A 161 -17.35 11.53 -0.21
C PHE A 161 -18.47 12.57 -0.13
N GLU A 162 -18.48 13.41 0.90
CA GLU A 162 -19.41 14.54 1.01
C GLU A 162 -19.05 15.68 0.02
N HIS A 163 -17.84 15.64 -0.53
CA HIS A 163 -17.33 16.58 -1.52
C HIS A 163 -16.96 15.88 -2.84
N PRO A 164 -17.91 15.29 -3.57
CA PRO A 164 -17.64 14.43 -4.73
C PRO A 164 -16.91 15.14 -5.89
N GLY A 165 -16.96 16.47 -5.93
CA GLY A 165 -16.17 17.27 -6.88
C GLY A 165 -14.66 17.06 -6.75
N LEU A 166 -14.17 16.73 -5.54
CA LEU A 166 -12.76 16.45 -5.28
C LEU A 166 -12.32 15.06 -5.80
N LEU A 167 -13.27 14.15 -6.01
CA LEU A 167 -12.98 12.75 -6.35
C LEU A 167 -12.89 12.49 -7.86
N LYS A 168 -13.30 13.45 -8.69
CA LYS A 168 -13.17 13.37 -10.14
C LYS A 168 -11.69 13.42 -10.51
N GLN A 169 -11.23 12.46 -11.29
CA GLN A 169 -9.87 12.52 -11.85
C GLN A 169 -9.79 13.68 -12.84
N GLN A 170 -8.81 14.57 -12.67
CA GLN A 170 -8.36 15.40 -13.78
C GLN A 170 -7.63 14.47 -14.75
N CYS A 171 -8.11 14.38 -15.99
CA CYS A 171 -7.35 13.75 -17.07
C CYS A 171 -5.98 14.43 -17.13
N ALA A 172 -4.93 13.73 -16.72
CA ALA A 172 -3.60 14.09 -17.15
C ALA A 172 -3.54 13.68 -18.63
N ASP A 173 -3.25 14.65 -19.50
CA ASP A 173 -3.20 14.47 -20.94
C ASP A 173 -2.36 13.23 -21.35
N ASP A 174 -2.75 12.60 -22.46
CA ASP A 174 -2.13 11.40 -23.03
C ASP A 174 -0.64 11.63 -23.34
N VAL A 175 0.24 11.42 -22.35
CA VAL A 175 1.68 11.35 -22.59
C VAL A 175 1.96 10.05 -23.34
N CYS A 176 2.56 10.17 -24.53
CA CYS A 176 3.02 9.03 -25.31
C CYS A 176 3.93 8.13 -24.47
N VAL A 177 3.56 6.87 -24.28
CA VAL A 177 4.32 5.88 -23.48
C VAL A 177 5.76 5.70 -23.99
N THR A 178 6.02 5.97 -25.28
CA THR A 178 7.35 5.92 -25.91
C THR A 178 8.21 7.14 -25.63
N CYS A 179 7.61 8.28 -25.29
CA CYS A 179 8.31 9.54 -24.94
C CYS A 179 8.24 9.84 -23.44
N SER A 180 7.55 9.00 -22.67
CA SER A 180 7.52 9.05 -21.22
C SER A 180 8.78 8.34 -20.73
N ASP A 181 9.68 9.05 -20.05
CA ASP A 181 10.83 8.47 -19.32
C ASP A 181 10.36 7.69 -18.07
N GLU A 182 9.24 6.97 -18.18
CA GLU A 182 8.62 6.23 -17.09
C GLU A 182 9.21 4.82 -17.02
N GLY A 183 9.85 4.52 -15.88
CA GLY A 183 10.19 3.16 -15.49
C GLY A 183 9.08 2.59 -14.61
N ARG A 184 8.56 1.41 -14.98
CA ARG A 184 7.50 0.71 -14.23
C ARG A 184 8.09 -0.47 -13.48
N LEU A 185 7.75 -0.61 -12.21
CA LEU A 185 8.12 -1.80 -11.45
C LEU A 185 7.33 -3.01 -11.97
N GLY A 186 8.01 -4.14 -12.14
CA GLY A 186 7.43 -5.41 -12.52
C GLY A 186 7.95 -6.56 -11.66
N GLU A 187 7.09 -7.55 -11.43
CA GLU A 187 7.42 -8.80 -10.76
C GLU A 187 7.47 -9.93 -11.78
N VAL A 188 8.58 -10.64 -11.87
CA VAL A 188 8.74 -11.78 -12.79
C VAL A 188 7.84 -12.92 -12.34
N VAL A 189 6.97 -13.40 -13.24
CA VAL A 189 6.02 -14.51 -12.98
C VAL A 189 6.37 -15.78 -13.75
N VAL A 190 7.09 -15.66 -14.87
CA VAL A 190 7.72 -16.77 -15.58
C VAL A 190 9.18 -16.36 -15.83
N PRO A 191 10.16 -17.21 -15.48
CA PRO A 191 11.58 -16.86 -15.59
C PRO A 191 12.00 -16.62 -17.05
N SER A 192 13.20 -16.07 -17.24
CA SER A 192 13.72 -15.80 -18.57
C SER A 192 13.94 -17.08 -19.38
N ALA A 193 13.44 -17.08 -20.61
CA ALA A 193 13.75 -18.05 -21.66
C ALA A 193 14.02 -17.27 -22.96
N ASP A 194 15.15 -17.53 -23.61
CA ASP A 194 15.59 -16.86 -24.84
C ASP A 194 15.62 -15.31 -24.73
N GLY A 195 15.97 -14.79 -23.55
CA GLY A 195 16.08 -13.35 -23.27
C GLY A 195 14.73 -12.64 -23.07
N LEU A 196 13.65 -13.40 -22.84
CA LEU A 196 12.30 -12.89 -22.57
C LEU A 196 11.75 -13.52 -21.28
N ALA A 197 11.05 -12.72 -20.47
CA ALA A 197 10.31 -13.19 -19.28
C ALA A 197 8.86 -12.69 -19.31
N GLN A 198 7.95 -13.39 -18.59
CA GLN A 198 6.62 -12.83 -18.29
C GLN A 198 6.70 -12.06 -16.98
N VAL A 199 6.27 -10.80 -17.01
CA VAL A 199 6.37 -9.87 -15.88
C VAL A 199 5.00 -9.29 -15.58
N ARG A 200 4.55 -9.40 -14.32
CA ARG A 200 3.37 -8.73 -13.82
C ARG A 200 3.72 -7.27 -13.49
N THR A 201 2.98 -6.34 -14.06
CA THR A 201 3.04 -4.92 -13.71
C THR A 201 1.66 -4.42 -13.30
N ALA A 202 1.58 -3.15 -12.88
CA ALA A 202 0.30 -2.49 -12.59
C ALA A 202 -0.70 -2.52 -13.76
N LYS A 203 -0.21 -2.67 -15.01
CA LYS A 203 -1.04 -2.73 -16.23
C LYS A 203 -1.45 -4.15 -16.63
N GLY A 204 -0.98 -5.17 -15.89
CA GLY A 204 -1.18 -6.58 -16.22
C GLY A 204 0.13 -7.31 -16.50
N ILE A 205 0.01 -8.54 -16.99
CA ILE A 205 1.16 -9.37 -17.36
C ILE A 205 1.58 -9.01 -18.79
N GLU A 206 2.86 -8.72 -18.97
CA GLU A 206 3.46 -8.43 -20.27
C GLU A 206 4.74 -9.23 -20.50
N THR A 207 5.09 -9.44 -21.77
CA THR A 207 6.36 -10.08 -22.15
C THR A 207 7.44 -9.00 -22.19
N VAL A 208 8.51 -9.19 -21.42
CA VAL A 208 9.57 -8.21 -21.24
C VAL A 208 10.90 -8.80 -21.70
N ALA A 209 11.68 -8.02 -22.46
CA ALA A 209 13.05 -8.37 -22.81
C ALA A 209 13.97 -8.24 -21.60
N THR A 210 14.70 -9.31 -21.27
CA THR A 210 15.54 -9.39 -20.06
C THR A 210 17.03 -9.56 -20.35
N ALA A 211 17.44 -9.51 -21.63
CA ALA A 211 18.83 -9.71 -22.04
C ALA A 211 19.86 -8.82 -21.30
N LEU A 212 19.45 -7.66 -20.77
CA LEU A 212 20.31 -6.75 -20.00
C LEU A 212 20.49 -7.16 -18.52
N VAL A 213 19.59 -7.97 -17.97
CA VAL A 213 19.49 -8.29 -16.54
C VAL A 213 19.41 -9.80 -16.27
N ASP A 214 19.55 -10.62 -17.30
CA ASP A 214 19.54 -12.07 -17.18
C ASP A 214 20.68 -12.58 -16.27
N PRO A 215 20.45 -13.69 -15.53
CA PRO A 215 19.20 -14.45 -15.45
C PRO A 215 18.19 -13.80 -14.49
N VAL A 216 16.89 -13.83 -14.79
CA VAL A 216 15.82 -13.45 -13.84
C VAL A 216 15.01 -14.66 -13.37
N ALA A 217 14.70 -14.72 -12.07
CA ALA A 217 13.90 -15.77 -11.45
C ALA A 217 12.48 -15.31 -11.12
N VAL A 218 11.56 -16.26 -10.90
CA VAL A 218 10.20 -15.94 -10.44
C VAL A 218 10.28 -15.21 -9.10
N GLY A 219 9.55 -14.10 -8.99
CA GLY A 219 9.55 -13.25 -7.81
C GLY A 219 10.60 -12.14 -7.82
N ASP A 220 11.56 -12.15 -8.76
CA ASP A 220 12.48 -11.02 -8.98
C ASP A 220 11.68 -9.76 -9.33
N LEU A 221 12.09 -8.63 -8.78
CA LEU A 221 11.59 -7.33 -9.17
C LEU A 221 12.51 -6.69 -10.20
N VAL A 222 11.92 -6.19 -11.27
CA VAL A 222 12.62 -5.56 -12.38
C VAL A 222 12.02 -4.18 -12.69
N LEU A 223 12.87 -3.26 -13.11
CA LEU A 223 12.45 -1.98 -13.66
C LEU A 223 12.25 -2.12 -15.16
N VAL A 224 11.02 -1.97 -15.63
CA VAL A 224 10.62 -2.13 -17.04
C VAL A 224 10.46 -0.76 -17.69
N HIS A 225 11.17 -0.54 -18.79
CA HIS A 225 11.04 0.65 -19.63
C HIS A 225 10.99 0.22 -21.10
N ALA A 226 10.04 0.77 -21.86
CA ALA A 226 9.83 0.45 -23.28
C ALA A 226 9.85 -1.06 -23.62
N GLY A 227 9.25 -1.90 -22.75
CA GLY A 227 9.20 -3.35 -22.93
C GLY A 227 10.49 -4.11 -22.59
N THR A 228 11.50 -3.43 -22.02
CA THR A 228 12.78 -4.02 -21.63
C THR A 228 13.01 -3.86 -20.12
N ALA A 229 13.48 -4.91 -19.45
CA ALA A 229 13.97 -4.83 -18.09
C ALA A 229 15.37 -4.21 -18.09
N ILE A 230 15.50 -3.01 -17.54
CA ILE A 230 16.75 -2.23 -17.55
C ILE A 230 17.58 -2.40 -16.27
N SER A 231 16.96 -2.86 -15.18
CA SER A 231 17.63 -3.19 -13.93
C SER A 231 16.81 -4.22 -13.15
N LYS A 232 17.49 -5.01 -12.31
CA LYS A 232 16.85 -5.66 -11.17
C LYS A 232 16.73 -4.67 -10.01
N VAL A 233 15.78 -4.91 -9.12
CA VAL A 233 15.60 -4.16 -7.88
C VAL A 233 16.00 -5.06 -6.72
N ASP A 234 17.06 -4.69 -6.01
CA ASP A 234 17.64 -5.49 -4.93
C ASP A 234 16.72 -5.54 -3.70
N GLU A 235 16.81 -6.64 -2.93
CA GLU A 235 16.01 -6.84 -1.72
C GLU A 235 16.52 -6.05 -0.50
N ASP A 236 17.74 -5.50 -0.56
CA ASP A 236 18.45 -4.91 0.59
C ASP A 236 18.31 -3.38 0.73
N VAL A 237 17.56 -2.72 -0.17
CA VAL A 237 17.18 -1.31 -0.03
C VAL A 237 15.86 -1.20 0.74
#